data_AF-A0A926AIR0-F1
#
_entry.id   AF-A0A926AIR0-F1
#
_cell.length_a   1.000
_cell.length_b   1.000
_cell.length_c   1.000
_cell.angle_alpha   90.00
_cell.angle_beta   90.00
_cell.angle_gamma   90.00
#
_symmetry.space_group_name_H-M   'P 1'
#
loop_
_entity.id
_entity.type
_entity.pdbx_description
1 polymer ?
#
loop_
_entity_poly.entity_id
_entity_poly.type
_entity_poly.pdbx_seq_one_letter_code
_entity_poly.pdbx_strand_id
1 'polypeptide(L)'
;MTLDEARQAIRDAAATYAAQVEASAVISGSKQAELSELIRCLRMGGHPAEIAATALYTRTGRPYSGRITEFSTSANEWLRYLAQQVQLAAS
;
A
#
# COMPACT_ATOMS: atom_id res chain seq x y z
N MET A 1 -7.99 -2.29 15.76
CA MET A 1 -6.70 -2.97 15.51
C MET A 1 -5.52 -2.03 15.75
N THR A 2 -4.43 -2.50 16.36
CA THR A 2 -3.15 -1.78 16.49
C THR A 2 -2.28 -1.93 15.24
N LEU A 3 -1.19 -1.15 15.11
CA LEU A 3 -0.29 -1.27 13.96
C LEU A 3 0.38 -2.65 13.88
N ASP A 4 0.79 -3.22 15.01
CA ASP A 4 1.42 -4.56 15.02
C ASP A 4 0.43 -5.67 14.69
N GLU A 5 -0.81 -5.57 15.15
CA GLU A 5 -1.88 -6.47 14.73
C GLU A 5 -2.15 -6.37 13.22
N ALA A 6 -2.17 -5.15 12.68
CA ALA A 6 -2.35 -4.93 11.24
C ALA A 6 -1.21 -5.53 10.41
N ARG A 7 0.03 -5.38 10.88
CA ARG A 7 1.22 -6.01 10.27
C ARG A 7 1.12 -7.52 10.22
N GLN A 8 0.59 -8.13 11.28
CA GLN A 8 0.37 -9.56 11.32
C GLN A 8 -0.75 -9.96 10.34
N ALA A 9 -1.85 -9.22 10.32
CA ALA A 9 -3.00 -9.51 9.45
C ALA A 9 -2.66 -9.46 7.95
N ILE A 10 -1.80 -8.53 7.49
CA ILE A 10 -1.40 -8.47 6.07
C ILE A 10 -0.37 -9.55 5.66
N ARG A 11 0.19 -10.27 6.62
CA ARG A 11 1.11 -11.41 6.39
C ARG A 11 0.38 -12.74 6.50
N ASP A 12 -0.78 -12.75 7.13
CA ASP A 12 -1.58 -13.95 7.35
C ASP A 12 -2.52 -14.22 6.18
N ALA A 13 -2.26 -15.31 5.45
CA ALA A 13 -3.11 -15.74 4.35
C ALA A 13 -4.50 -16.24 4.80
N ALA A 14 -4.66 -16.57 6.10
CA ALA A 14 -5.94 -16.98 6.67
C ALA A 14 -6.76 -15.80 7.25
N ALA A 15 -6.23 -14.58 7.19
CA ALA A 15 -6.95 -13.40 7.68
C ALA A 15 -8.27 -13.20 6.92
N THR A 16 -9.34 -12.95 7.66
CA THR A 16 -10.66 -12.67 7.06
C THR A 16 -10.62 -11.40 6.23
N TYR A 17 -11.48 -11.29 5.22
CA TYR A 17 -11.55 -10.09 4.39
C TYR A 17 -11.79 -8.80 5.20
N ALA A 18 -12.61 -8.86 6.25
CA ALA A 18 -12.83 -7.72 7.14
C ALA A 18 -11.55 -7.30 7.89
N ALA A 19 -10.81 -8.27 8.44
CA ALA A 19 -9.52 -8.02 9.09
C ALA A 19 -8.48 -7.45 8.11
N GLN A 20 -8.50 -7.94 6.87
CA GLN A 20 -7.64 -7.45 5.78
C GLN A 20 -7.93 -5.98 5.44
N VAL A 21 -9.20 -5.58 5.37
CA VAL A 21 -9.62 -4.18 5.14
C VAL A 21 -9.22 -3.29 6.31
N GLU A 22 -9.48 -3.72 7.55
CA GLU A 22 -9.10 -2.97 8.75
C GLU A 22 -7.58 -2.79 8.84
N ALA A 23 -6.82 -3.86 8.58
CA ALA A 23 -5.36 -3.82 8.57
C ALA A 23 -4.82 -2.85 7.52
N SER A 24 -5.38 -2.86 6.31
CA SER A 24 -4.98 -1.92 5.26
C SER A 24 -5.25 -0.46 5.67
N ALA A 25 -6.41 -0.17 6.27
CA ALA A 25 -6.74 1.17 6.76
C ALA A 25 -5.74 1.65 7.85
N VAL A 26 -5.41 0.78 8.81
CA VAL A 26 -4.43 1.10 9.87
C VAL A 26 -3.04 1.36 9.30
N ILE A 27 -2.57 0.52 8.36
CA ILE A 27 -1.26 0.68 7.71
C ILE A 27 -1.23 1.97 6.88
N SER A 28 -2.25 2.20 6.06
CA SER A 28 -2.37 3.40 5.23
C SER A 28 -2.40 4.70 6.04
N GLY A 29 -3.04 4.70 7.20
CA GLY A 29 -3.08 5.85 8.11
C GLY A 29 -1.80 6.07 8.93
N SER A 30 -0.94 5.06 9.07
CA SER A 30 0.23 5.12 9.95
C SER A 30 1.49 5.65 9.24
N LYS A 31 2.05 6.76 9.72
CA LYS A 31 3.36 7.27 9.28
C LYS A 31 4.53 6.34 9.62
N GLN A 32 4.33 5.41 10.56
CA GLN A 32 5.34 4.43 10.97
C GLN A 32 5.33 3.18 10.08
N ALA A 33 4.31 3.02 9.24
CA ALA A 33 4.24 1.91 8.30
C ALA A 33 5.19 2.14 7.13
N GLU A 34 5.92 1.09 6.75
CA GLU A 34 6.80 1.11 5.58
C GLU A 34 6.01 1.03 4.28
N LEU A 35 6.59 1.54 3.19
CA LEU A 35 6.00 1.37 1.85
C LEU A 35 5.87 -0.12 1.49
N SER A 36 6.78 -0.97 1.96
CA SER A 36 6.76 -2.42 1.74
C SER A 36 5.47 -3.08 2.27
N GLU A 37 4.90 -2.53 3.36
CA GLU A 37 3.65 -3.00 3.97
C GLU A 37 2.45 -2.60 3.11
N LEU A 38 2.44 -1.38 2.56
CA LEU A 38 1.43 -0.95 1.59
C LEU A 38 1.46 -1.79 0.30
N ILE A 39 2.64 -2.17 -0.19
CA ILE A 39 2.77 -3.08 -1.34
C ILE A 39 2.16 -4.45 -1.04
N ARG A 40 2.23 -4.94 0.19
CA ARG A 40 1.56 -6.19 0.58
C ARG A 40 0.04 -6.03 0.53
N CYS A 41 -0.50 -4.91 1.02
CA CYS A 41 -1.92 -4.60 0.90
C CYS A 41 -2.41 -4.58 -0.55
N LEU A 42 -1.61 -4.09 -1.50
CA LEU A 42 -1.94 -4.14 -2.92
C LEU A 42 -2.14 -5.57 -3.45
N ARG A 43 -1.32 -6.52 -2.97
CA ARG A 43 -1.40 -7.93 -3.40
C ARG A 43 -2.64 -8.66 -2.91
N MET A 44 -3.31 -8.12 -1.89
CA MET A 44 -4.55 -8.68 -1.36
C MET A 44 -5.75 -8.42 -2.29
N GLY A 45 -5.63 -7.42 -3.18
CA GLY A 45 -6.70 -7.04 -4.11
C GLY A 45 -7.88 -6.34 -3.42
N GLY A 46 -8.87 -5.95 -4.21
CA GLY A 46 -10.12 -5.33 -3.72
C GLY A 46 -9.90 -4.04 -2.92
N HIS A 47 -10.74 -3.83 -1.90
CA HIS A 47 -10.72 -2.62 -1.07
C HIS A 47 -9.38 -2.42 -0.32
N PRO A 48 -8.73 -3.46 0.24
CA PRO A 48 -7.40 -3.31 0.82
C PRO A 48 -6.38 -2.68 -0.14
N ALA A 49 -6.43 -3.07 -1.42
CA ALA A 49 -5.53 -2.53 -2.45
C ALA A 49 -5.85 -1.08 -2.79
N GLU A 50 -7.11 -0.70 -2.89
CA GLU A 50 -7.54 0.68 -3.18
C GLU A 50 -7.10 1.66 -2.07
N ILE A 51 -7.28 1.25 -0.81
CA ILE A 51 -6.86 2.01 0.37
C ILE A 51 -5.33 2.20 0.38
N ALA A 52 -4.58 1.15 0.07
CA ALA A 52 -3.13 1.20 0.04
C ALA A 52 -2.58 1.99 -1.15
N ALA A 53 -3.21 1.90 -2.33
CA ALA A 53 -2.83 2.66 -3.50
C ALA A 53 -2.93 4.17 -3.22
N THR A 54 -4.04 4.61 -2.63
CA THR A 54 -4.23 6.01 -2.22
C THR A 54 -3.11 6.49 -1.31
N ALA A 55 -2.78 5.71 -0.27
CA ALA A 55 -1.70 6.06 0.65
C ALA A 55 -0.32 6.10 -0.03
N LEU A 56 -0.06 5.19 -0.99
CA LEU A 56 1.18 5.21 -1.77
C LEU A 56 1.29 6.49 -2.60
N TYR A 57 0.24 6.90 -3.32
CA TYR A 57 0.24 8.17 -4.08
C TYR A 57 0.52 9.37 -3.18
N THR A 58 -0.14 9.44 -2.03
CA THR A 58 0.07 10.54 -1.07
C THR A 58 1.49 10.55 -0.51
N ARG A 59 2.06 9.39 -0.19
CA ARG A 59 3.40 9.29 0.45
C ARG A 59 4.55 9.50 -0.52
N THR A 60 4.42 9.04 -1.76
CA THR A 60 5.50 9.13 -2.74
C THR A 60 5.39 10.36 -3.64
N GLY A 61 4.25 11.06 -3.63
CA GLY A 61 3.99 12.15 -4.57
C GLY A 61 4.01 11.71 -6.03
N ARG A 62 3.73 10.41 -6.29
CA ARG A 62 3.74 9.86 -7.65
C ARG A 62 2.72 10.64 -8.50
N PRO A 63 3.10 11.17 -9.68
CA PRO A 63 2.15 11.89 -10.53
C PRO A 63 0.96 11.00 -10.92
N TYR A 64 -0.23 11.58 -10.90
CA TYR A 64 -1.47 10.99 -11.40
C TYR A 64 -2.33 12.11 -12.00
N SER A 65 -3.31 11.75 -12.84
CA SER A 65 -4.15 12.70 -13.58
C SER A 65 -5.13 13.52 -12.73
N GLY A 66 -5.16 13.30 -11.40
CA GLY A 66 -6.15 13.86 -10.50
C GLY A 66 -7.41 13.01 -10.29
N ARG A 67 -7.65 11.97 -11.11
CA ARG A 67 -8.81 11.07 -10.95
C ARG A 67 -8.49 9.90 -10.02
N ILE A 68 -9.31 9.72 -8.97
CA ILE A 68 -9.14 8.63 -7.99
C ILE A 68 -9.20 7.24 -8.64
N THR A 69 -10.01 7.09 -9.70
CA THR A 69 -10.13 5.83 -10.47
C THR A 69 -8.86 5.43 -11.21
N GLU A 70 -7.87 6.31 -11.29
CA GLU A 70 -6.60 6.07 -11.99
C GLU A 70 -5.46 5.73 -11.04
N PHE A 71 -5.74 5.55 -9.75
CA PHE A 71 -4.76 5.00 -8.83
C PHE A 71 -4.44 3.56 -9.19
N SER A 72 -3.19 3.32 -9.61
CA SER A 72 -2.71 1.96 -9.84
C SER A 72 -2.74 1.16 -8.54
N THR A 73 -3.45 0.03 -8.56
CA THR A 73 -3.45 -0.98 -7.50
C THR A 73 -2.44 -2.10 -7.77
N SER A 74 -1.67 -2.01 -8.85
CA SER A 74 -0.71 -3.04 -9.24
C SER A 74 0.56 -2.98 -8.38
N ALA A 75 0.75 -3.97 -7.52
CA ALA A 75 1.97 -4.12 -6.73
C ALA A 75 3.24 -4.13 -7.60
N ASN A 76 3.19 -4.74 -8.79
CA ASN A 76 4.35 -4.81 -9.69
C ASN A 76 4.68 -3.46 -10.32
N GLU A 77 3.68 -2.63 -10.65
CA GLU A 77 3.93 -1.27 -11.12
C GLU A 77 4.54 -0.40 -10.03
N TRP A 78 4.04 -0.51 -8.81
CA TRP A 78 4.59 0.22 -7.68
C TRP A 78 6.02 -0.18 -7.34
N LEU A 79 6.32 -1.48 -7.35
CA LEU A 79 7.69 -1.96 -7.13
C LEU A 79 8.66 -1.42 -8.19
N ARG A 80 8.26 -1.41 -9.47
CA ARG A 80 9.06 -0.81 -10.55
C ARG A 80 9.28 0.68 -10.34
N TYR A 81 8.22 1.42 -10.00
CA TYR A 81 8.31 2.86 -9.75
C TYR A 81 9.24 3.18 -8.57
N LEU A 82 9.08 2.48 -7.44
CA LEU A 82 9.92 2.69 -6.25
C LEU A 82 11.39 2.35 -6.51
N ALA A 83 11.67 1.27 -7.25
CA ALA A 83 13.03 0.92 -7.64
C ALA A 83 13.67 2.02 -8.51
N GLN A 84 12.92 2.59 -9.45
CA GLN A 84 13.39 3.70 -10.29
C GLN A 84 13.70 4.96 -9.45
N GLN A 85 12.85 5.30 -8.48
CA GLN A 85 13.09 6.45 -7.60
C GLN A 85 14.37 6.29 -6.77
N VAL A 86 14.63 5.08 -6.25
CA VAL A 86 15.86 4.78 -5.50
C VAL A 86 17.10 4.93 -6.39
N GLN A 87 17.05 4.44 -7.64
CA GLN A 87 18.16 4.60 -8.58
C GLN A 87 18.46 6.07 -8.89
N LEU A 88 17.42 6.88 -9.10
CA LEU A 88 17.57 8.31 -9.36
C LEU A 88 18.13 9.08 -8.15
N ALA A 89 17.75 8.70 -6.93
CA ALA A 89 18.27 9.33 -5.71
C ALA A 89 19.73 8.95 -5.41
N ALA A 90 20.22 7.85 -5.98
CA ALA A 90 21.59 7.37 -5.80
C ALA A 90 22.56 7.83 -6.91
N SER A 91 22.06 8.49 -7.96
CA SER A 91 22.83 9.03 -9.09
C SER A 91 23.15 10.51 -8.87
#